data_AF-A0A9X6BIX0-F1
#
_entry.id   AF-A0A9X6BIX0-F1
#
_cell.length_a   1.000
_cell.length_b   1.000
_cell.length_c   1.000
_cell.angle_alpha   90.00
_cell.angle_beta   90.00
_cell.angle_gamma   90.00
#
_symmetry.space_group_name_H-M   'P 1'
#
loop_
_entity.id
_entity.type
_entity.pdbx_description
1 polymer ?
#
loop_
_entity_poly.entity_id
_entity_poly.type
_entity_poly.pdbx_seq_one_letter_code
_entity_poly.pdbx_strand_id
1 'polypeptide(L)'
;MAAAEKNIISKARASYASYTADDPAYLDDLEKDFAASANAWRTYRDTYCQAEPLVQGMSRNEQDALSTACKMSITRSRIAQLEQLAKSIP
;
A
#
# COMPACT_ATOMS: atom_id res chain seq x y z
N MET A 1 -7.15 -6.18 2.07
CA MET A 1 -6.99 -4.72 1.98
C MET A 1 -6.89 -4.15 3.39
N ALA A 2 -5.89 -3.31 3.65
CA ALA A 2 -5.62 -2.72 4.97
C ALA A 2 -6.63 -1.60 5.32
N ALA A 3 -6.73 -1.22 6.60
CA ALA A 3 -7.69 -0.20 7.06
C ALA A 3 -7.48 1.17 6.39
N ALA A 4 -6.23 1.62 6.27
CA ALA A 4 -5.90 2.90 5.61
C ALA A 4 -6.29 2.91 4.12
N GLU A 5 -6.13 1.80 3.41
CA GLU A 5 -6.53 1.63 2.01
C GLU A 5 -8.06 1.72 1.85
N LYS A 6 -8.81 1.07 2.74
CA LYS A 6 -10.29 1.16 2.75
C LYS A 6 -10.78 2.58 3.02
N ASN A 7 -10.10 3.32 3.89
CA ASN A 7 -10.44 4.71 4.19
C ASN A 7 -10.28 5.61 2.95
N ILE A 8 -9.18 5.43 2.19
CA ILE A 8 -8.95 6.16 0.93
C ILE A 8 -10.09 5.91 -0.07
N ILE A 9 -10.44 4.64 -0.31
CA ILE A 9 -11.50 4.27 -1.25
C ILE A 9 -12.85 4.87 -0.80
N SER A 10 -13.18 4.75 0.47
CA SER A 10 -14.43 5.30 1.02
C SER A 10 -14.52 6.81 0.83
N LYS A 11 -13.44 7.54 1.15
CA LYS A 11 -13.37 8.98 0.94
C LYS A 11 -13.48 9.35 -0.54
N ALA A 12 -12.72 8.69 -1.41
CA ALA A 12 -12.76 8.95 -2.85
C ALA A 12 -14.17 8.75 -3.41
N ARG A 13 -14.87 7.68 -3.01
CA ARG A 13 -16.26 7.43 -3.43
C ARG A 13 -17.21 8.53 -2.97
N ALA A 14 -17.03 9.06 -1.76
CA ALA A 14 -17.85 10.16 -1.26
C ALA A 14 -17.55 11.49 -1.98
N SER A 15 -16.27 11.87 -2.10
CA SER A 15 -15.83 13.16 -2.64
C SER A 15 -16.04 13.28 -4.15
N TYR A 16 -16.03 12.16 -4.88
CA TYR A 16 -16.10 12.12 -6.33
C TYR A 16 -17.39 11.46 -6.84
N ALA A 17 -18.41 11.32 -5.99
CA ALA A 17 -19.69 10.72 -6.36
C ALA A 17 -20.36 11.40 -7.56
N SER A 18 -20.15 12.71 -7.75
CA SER A 18 -20.74 13.47 -8.86
C SER A 18 -20.32 12.97 -10.24
N TYR A 19 -19.12 12.38 -10.37
CA TYR A 19 -18.65 11.86 -11.66
C TYR A 19 -19.41 10.62 -12.12
N THR A 20 -20.10 9.90 -11.22
CA THR A 20 -20.85 8.67 -11.59
C THR A 20 -22.01 8.91 -12.54
N ALA A 21 -22.51 10.15 -12.63
CA ALA A 21 -23.57 10.51 -13.57
C ALA A 21 -23.07 10.56 -15.02
N ASP A 22 -21.85 11.06 -15.23
CA ASP A 22 -21.27 11.28 -16.56
C ASP A 22 -20.29 10.16 -16.96
N ASP A 23 -19.64 9.54 -15.98
CA ASP A 23 -18.73 8.41 -16.13
C ASP A 23 -18.99 7.37 -15.02
N PRO A 24 -19.91 6.42 -15.23
CA PRO A 24 -20.28 5.42 -14.24
C PRO A 24 -19.13 4.47 -13.85
N ALA A 25 -18.13 4.28 -14.73
CA ALA A 25 -17.02 3.36 -14.50
C ALA A 25 -15.84 4.01 -13.77
N TYR A 26 -15.73 5.35 -13.83
CA TYR A 26 -14.61 6.11 -13.28
C TYR A 26 -14.16 5.68 -11.88
N LEU A 27 -15.09 5.62 -10.92
CA LEU A 27 -14.77 5.28 -9.53
C LEU A 27 -14.32 3.83 -9.36
N ASP A 28 -14.91 2.92 -10.13
CA ASP A 28 -14.58 1.50 -10.07
C ASP A 28 -13.20 1.23 -10.71
N ASP A 29 -12.87 1.93 -11.81
CA ASP A 29 -11.56 1.88 -12.44
C ASP A 29 -10.46 2.45 -11.53
N LEU A 30 -10.71 3.59 -10.88
CA LEU A 30 -9.78 4.15 -9.90
C LEU A 30 -9.56 3.22 -8.70
N GLU A 31 -10.62 2.57 -8.19
CA GLU A 31 -10.49 1.60 -7.11
C GLU A 31 -9.67 0.38 -7.55
N LYS A 32 -9.89 -0.11 -8.77
CA LYS A 32 -9.14 -1.22 -9.35
C LYS A 32 -7.65 -0.88 -9.50
N ASP A 33 -7.33 0.30 -10.01
CA ASP A 33 -5.95 0.77 -10.16
C ASP A 33 -5.27 0.95 -8.79
N PHE A 34 -5.99 1.49 -7.80
CA PHE A 34 -5.49 1.61 -6.44
C PHE A 34 -5.22 0.24 -5.80
N ALA A 35 -6.12 -0.74 -6.00
CA ALA A 35 -5.92 -2.10 -5.52
C ALA A 35 -4.73 -2.80 -6.20
N ALA A 36 -4.57 -2.61 -7.51
CA ALA A 36 -3.42 -3.12 -8.27
C ALA A 36 -2.10 -2.52 -7.75
N SER A 37 -2.07 -1.20 -7.53
CA SER A 37 -0.93 -0.50 -6.92
C SER A 37 -0.59 -1.02 -5.52
N ALA A 38 -1.60 -1.25 -4.68
CA ALA A 38 -1.41 -1.81 -3.34
C ALA A 38 -0.80 -3.23 -3.39
N ASN A 39 -1.21 -4.06 -4.35
CA ASN A 39 -0.64 -5.38 -4.55
C ASN A 39 0.80 -5.31 -5.05
N ALA A 40 1.09 -4.47 -6.05
CA ALA A 40 2.45 -4.27 -6.55
C ALA A 40 3.41 -3.80 -5.43
N TRP A 41 2.94 -2.91 -4.55
CA TRP A 41 3.72 -2.48 -3.39
C TRP A 41 4.02 -3.63 -2.42
N ARG A 42 3.07 -4.53 -2.15
CA ARG A 42 3.31 -5.71 -1.28
C ARG A 42 4.37 -6.63 -1.88
N THR A 43 4.30 -6.88 -3.19
CA THR A 43 5.31 -7.66 -3.92
C THR A 43 6.69 -7.00 -3.80
N TYR A 44 6.78 -5.69 -4.08
CA TYR A 44 8.02 -4.93 -3.91
C TYR A 44 8.58 -5.07 -2.49
N ARG A 45 7.77 -4.82 -1.46
CA ARG A 45 8.19 -4.93 -0.05
C ARG A 45 8.76 -6.31 0.25
N ASP A 46 8.08 -7.36 -0.18
CA ASP A 46 8.47 -8.73 0.14
C ASP A 46 9.77 -9.11 -0.58
N THR A 47 9.93 -8.76 -1.86
CA THR A 47 11.17 -9.00 -2.61
C THR A 47 12.33 -8.16 -2.06
N TYR A 48 12.10 -6.88 -1.78
CA TYR A 48 13.11 -5.99 -1.20
C TYR A 48 13.62 -6.53 0.14
N CYS A 49 12.72 -6.89 1.05
CA CYS A 49 13.10 -7.37 2.36
C CYS A 49 13.69 -8.78 2.38
N GLN A 50 13.43 -9.60 1.35
CA GLN A 50 14.12 -10.88 1.17
C GLN A 50 15.59 -10.71 0.77
N ALA A 51 15.95 -9.58 0.14
CA ALA A 51 17.34 -9.27 -0.20
C ALA A 51 18.14 -8.69 0.98
N GLU A 52 17.46 -8.19 2.01
CA GLU A 52 18.08 -7.53 3.18
C GLU A 52 19.17 -8.41 3.86
N PRO A 53 18.97 -9.71 4.10
CA PRO A 53 20.01 -10.51 4.77
C PRO A 53 21.27 -10.71 3.94
N LEU A 54 21.15 -10.69 2.60
CA LEU A 54 22.31 -10.74 1.69
C LEU A 54 23.16 -9.47 1.84
N VAL A 55 22.53 -8.30 1.89
CA VAL A 55 23.21 -7.00 2.02
C VAL A 55 23.88 -6.85 3.39
N GLN A 56 23.27 -7.40 4.45
CA GLN A 56 23.81 -7.31 5.81
C GLN A 56 24.82 -8.41 6.17
N GLY A 57 25.08 -9.40 5.29
CA GLY A 57 26.10 -10.42 5.49
C GLY A 57 25.84 -11.38 6.67
N MET A 58 24.58 -11.76 6.89
CA MET A 58 24.14 -12.49 8.10
C MET A 58 23.99 -14.02 7.92
N SER A 59 24.06 -14.72 9.05
CA SER A 59 23.87 -16.18 9.11
C SER A 59 22.43 -16.58 8.78
N ARG A 60 22.23 -17.80 8.27
CA ARG A 60 20.90 -18.32 7.88
C ARG A 60 19.85 -18.27 8.99
N ASN A 61 20.30 -18.36 10.24
CA ASN A 61 19.42 -18.39 11.41
C ASN A 61 18.82 -17.02 11.77
N GLU A 62 19.37 -15.93 11.24
CA GLU A 62 18.96 -14.56 11.56
C GLU A 62 18.21 -13.87 10.39
N GLN A 63 18.13 -14.55 9.23
CA GLN A 63 17.55 -14.01 8.00
C GLN A 63 16.06 -13.67 8.14
N ASP A 64 15.31 -14.52 8.85
CA ASP A 64 13.86 -14.33 9.04
C ASP A 64 13.56 -13.12 9.93
N ALA A 65 14.39 -12.89 10.96
CA ALA A 65 14.25 -11.75 11.86
C ALA A 65 14.49 -10.42 11.12
N LEU A 66 15.54 -10.34 10.29
CA LEU A 66 15.82 -9.15 9.46
C LEU A 66 14.74 -8.90 8.41
N SER A 67 14.34 -9.94 7.68
CA SER A 67 13.30 -9.82 6.65
C SER A 67 11.99 -9.31 7.27
N THR A 68 11.66 -9.79 8.47
CA THR A 68 10.48 -9.33 9.23
C THR A 68 10.63 -7.89 9.71
N ALA A 69 11.77 -7.52 10.28
CA ALA A 69 12.05 -6.17 10.74
C ALA A 69 11.99 -5.15 9.58
N CYS A 70 12.56 -5.49 8.43
CA CYS A 70 12.46 -4.71 7.20
C CYS A 70 10.99 -4.52 6.77
N LYS A 71 10.21 -5.61 6.70
CA LYS A 71 8.80 -5.55 6.31
C LYS A 71 8.00 -4.65 7.25
N MET A 72 8.25 -4.73 8.56
CA MET A 72 7.60 -3.87 9.55
C MET A 72 7.94 -2.40 9.35
N SER A 73 9.23 -2.07 9.15
CA SER A 73 9.70 -0.69 8.94
C SER A 73 9.04 -0.05 7.71
N ILE A 74 9.13 -0.73 6.56
CA ILE A 74 8.57 -0.23 5.30
C ILE A 74 7.04 -0.15 5.35
N THR A 75 6.38 -1.11 6.01
CA THR A 75 4.92 -1.08 6.18
C THR A 75 4.48 0.10 7.03
N ARG A 76 5.20 0.44 8.12
CA ARG A 76 4.88 1.65 8.92
C ARG A 76 4.99 2.92 8.09
N SER A 77 6.05 3.05 7.30
CA SER A 77 6.22 4.20 6.40
C SER A 77 5.07 4.28 5.38
N ARG A 78 4.66 3.14 4.81
CA ARG A 78 3.54 3.10 3.87
C ARG A 78 2.22 3.50 4.52
N ILE A 79 1.95 3.06 5.74
CA ILE A 79 0.72 3.46 6.46
C ILE A 79 0.67 4.98 6.62
N ALA A 80 1.77 5.62 7.06
CA ALA A 80 1.83 7.07 7.19
C ALA A 80 1.58 7.80 5.85
N GLN A 81 2.14 7.29 4.75
CA GLN A 81 1.88 7.83 3.40
C GLN A 81 0.41 7.70 3.01
N LEU A 82 -0.21 6.54 3.25
CA LEU A 82 -1.63 6.30 2.95
C LEU A 82 -2.55 7.20 3.79
N GLU A 83 -2.24 7.40 5.07
CA GLU A 83 -2.97 8.32 5.93
C GLU A 83 -2.87 9.76 5.44
N GLN A 84 -1.70 10.18 4.96
CA GLN A 84 -1.53 11.51 4.38
C GLN A 84 -2.30 11.66 3.06
N LEU A 85 -2.27 10.64 2.20
CA LEU A 85 -3.05 10.62 0.97
C LEU A 85 -4.56 10.69 1.25
N ALA A 86 -5.03 9.99 2.28
CA ALA A 86 -6.43 10.05 2.70
C ALA A 86 -6.84 11.46 3.21
N LYS A 87 -5.90 12.28 3.69
CA LYS A 87 -6.15 13.66 4.11
C LYS A 87 -6.17 14.64 2.94
N SER A 88 -5.55 14.31 1.81
CA SER A 88 -5.55 15.17 0.61
C SER A 88 -6.77 14.98 -0.27
N ILE A 89 -7.61 13.97 0.00
CA ILE A 89 -8.91 13.83 -0.67
C ILE A 89 -9.85 14.93 -0.11
N PRO A 90 -10.45 15.77 -0.99
CA PRO A 90 -11.33 16.87 -0.59
C PRO A 90 -12.55 16.44 0.24
#